data_AF-A0A126NNH6-F1
#
_entry.id   AF-A0A126NNH6-F1
#
_cell.length_a   1.000
_cell.length_b   1.000
_cell.length_c   1.000
_cell.angle_alpha   90.00
_cell.angle_beta   90.00
_cell.angle_gamma   90.00
#
_symmetry.space_group_name_H-M   'P 1'
#
loop_
_entity.id
_entity.type
_entity.pdbx_description
1 polymer ?
#
loop_
_entity_poly.entity_id
_entity_poly.type
_entity_poly.pdbx_seq_one_letter_code
_entity_poly.pdbx_strand_id
1 'polypeptide(L)'
;MKRIAIGLAVLLSAVAAPAAAMTFMKVEHVCPIGGERFSAQEMGSGTAFGHFLDGRLHGAIQSPWPLVSCPGNGFVIYKDDFSAEEIKRLSAVVASDEYQRMRGTETSYWLLAHLFEAVGAPARDRAGVLQSATWQASPEQYPRYVQAASAAVAQQCPDARAAAERDAPWLHCQMLLGEWERRLSQFDAARARFERLQPLPEKLVVGPESESTRRQYAAEIAQQLQLIAANNAMSAMAVDANAPLDNTSTERLPAVVGDMSASAAQAAADTAVDAADAAAAAADAVHAAEMAVDAEAGEAASEVAPDQRRR
;
A
#
# COMPACT_ATOMS: atom_id res chain seq x y z
N MET A 1 49.99 -41.18 39.09
CA MET A 1 49.31 -41.13 37.78
C MET A 1 48.15 -40.13 37.88
N LYS A 2 48.32 -38.90 37.38
CA LYS A 2 47.28 -37.84 37.40
C LYS A 2 46.43 -37.96 36.14
N ARG A 3 45.12 -38.16 36.31
CA ARG A 3 44.14 -38.23 35.21
C ARG A 3 43.75 -36.81 34.80
N ILE A 4 43.98 -36.49 33.54
CA ILE A 4 43.60 -35.23 32.88
C ILE A 4 42.10 -35.35 32.56
N ALA A 5 41.27 -34.49 33.13
CA ALA A 5 39.88 -34.33 32.72
C ALA A 5 39.83 -33.38 31.52
N ILE A 6 39.46 -33.92 30.36
CA ILE A 6 39.24 -33.14 29.13
C ILE A 6 37.84 -32.52 29.24
N GLY A 7 37.79 -31.19 29.37
CA GLY A 7 36.55 -30.42 29.36
C GLY A 7 35.98 -30.35 27.95
N LEU A 8 34.73 -30.80 27.80
CA LEU A 8 33.95 -30.71 26.58
C LEU A 8 33.44 -29.26 26.41
N ALA A 9 34.09 -28.48 25.56
CA ALA A 9 33.60 -27.15 25.17
C ALA A 9 32.46 -27.31 24.15
N VAL A 10 31.22 -27.14 24.62
CA VAL A 10 30.05 -27.00 23.74
C VAL A 10 30.08 -25.59 23.15
N LEU A 11 30.55 -25.46 21.91
CA LEU A 11 30.36 -24.26 21.11
C LEU A 11 28.87 -24.17 20.72
N LEU A 12 28.12 -23.29 21.39
CA LEU A 12 26.82 -22.83 20.91
C LEU A 12 27.04 -21.91 19.71
N SER A 13 26.97 -22.47 18.51
CA SER A 13 26.80 -21.70 17.28
C SER A 13 25.38 -21.15 17.25
N ALA A 14 25.20 -19.92 17.71
CA ALA A 14 23.95 -19.18 17.52
C ALA A 14 23.79 -18.89 16.02
N VAL A 15 22.91 -19.64 15.35
CA VAL A 15 22.44 -19.30 14.01
C VAL A 15 21.55 -18.06 14.17
N ALA A 16 22.11 -16.88 13.90
CA ALA A 16 21.33 -15.66 13.79
C ALA A 16 20.47 -15.76 12.52
N ALA A 17 19.20 -16.15 12.68
CA ALA A 17 18.23 -15.96 11.61
C ALA A 17 18.21 -14.46 11.25
N PRO A 18 18.13 -14.09 9.95
CA PRO A 18 17.95 -12.70 9.57
C PRO A 18 16.67 -12.19 10.21
N ALA A 19 16.80 -11.29 11.18
CA ALA A 19 15.65 -10.59 11.72
C ALA A 19 15.15 -9.66 10.62
N ALA A 20 14.03 -10.00 9.99
CA ALA A 20 13.24 -9.05 9.22
C ALA A 20 12.72 -8.00 10.21
N ALA A 21 13.54 -7.00 10.49
CA ALA A 21 13.27 -5.95 11.46
C ALA A 21 13.07 -4.65 10.70
N MET A 22 11.89 -4.04 10.88
CA MET A 22 11.70 -2.64 10.53
C MET A 22 12.73 -1.78 11.26
N THR A 23 13.32 -0.81 10.58
CA THR A 23 14.28 0.11 11.20
C THR A 23 13.62 1.46 11.43
N PHE A 24 14.00 2.12 12.52
CA PHE A 24 13.65 3.51 12.79
C PHE A 24 14.92 4.33 12.88
N MET A 25 14.87 5.55 12.35
CA MET A 25 15.93 6.52 12.42
C MET A 25 15.40 7.84 12.97
N LYS A 26 16.24 8.51 13.76
CA LYS A 26 15.94 9.85 14.25
C LYS A 26 16.35 10.85 13.17
N VAL A 27 15.39 11.64 12.71
CA VAL A 27 15.60 12.66 11.68
C VAL A 27 15.30 14.04 12.26
N GLU A 28 16.15 15.01 11.91
CA GLU A 28 15.96 16.41 12.28
C GLU A 28 15.20 17.13 11.17
N HIS A 29 14.13 17.84 11.55
CA HIS A 29 13.21 18.54 10.67
C HIS A 29 13.23 20.05 10.93
N VAL A 30 12.91 20.80 9.89
CA VAL A 30 12.44 22.19 9.99
C VAL A 30 11.02 22.20 9.46
N CYS A 31 10.04 22.61 10.29
CA CYS A 31 8.67 22.68 9.84
C CYS A 31 8.55 23.67 8.67
N PRO A 32 8.05 23.25 7.49
CA PRO A 32 7.92 24.14 6.33
C PRO A 32 7.01 25.35 6.60
N ILE A 33 6.07 25.20 7.54
CA ILE A 33 5.20 26.27 8.00
C ILE A 33 5.68 26.72 9.39
N GLY A 34 6.16 27.95 9.50
CA GLY A 34 6.58 28.54 10.78
C GLY A 34 8.03 28.28 11.21
N GLY A 35 8.75 27.34 10.58
CA GLY A 35 10.20 27.19 10.73
C GLY A 35 10.67 26.56 12.05
N GLU A 36 9.77 25.96 12.83
CA GLU A 36 10.11 25.24 14.06
C GLU A 36 11.08 24.08 13.76
N ARG A 37 12.17 23.97 14.51
CA ARG A 37 13.09 22.83 14.46
C ARG A 37 12.67 21.76 15.44
N PHE A 38 12.61 20.52 15.00
CA PHE A 38 12.28 19.39 15.87
C PHE A 38 12.91 18.11 15.34
N SER A 39 12.84 17.05 16.14
CA SER A 39 13.34 15.74 15.75
C SER A 39 12.22 14.71 15.87
N ALA A 40 12.12 13.81 14.91
CA ALA A 40 11.11 12.75 14.90
C ALA A 40 11.78 11.39 14.65
N GLN A 41 11.13 10.32 15.12
CA GLN A 41 11.48 8.96 14.73
C GLN A 41 10.70 8.63 13.46
N GLU A 42 11.41 8.24 12.42
CA GLU A 42 10.85 7.83 11.15
C GLU A 42 11.25 6.41 10.84
N MET A 43 10.38 5.71 10.11
CA MET A 43 10.75 4.42 9.55
C MET A 43 11.87 4.66 8.54
N GLY A 44 13.00 3.97 8.69
CA GLY A 44 14.12 4.03 7.73
C GLY A 44 14.01 2.95 6.66
N SER A 45 13.43 1.81 7.03
CA SER A 45 13.15 0.70 6.12
C SER A 45 12.06 -0.20 6.69
N GLY A 46 11.39 -0.92 5.79
CA GLY A 46 10.46 -1.98 6.14
C GLY A 46 10.38 -3.03 5.02
N THR A 47 9.91 -4.22 5.37
CA THR A 47 9.72 -5.32 4.41
C THR A 47 8.29 -5.83 4.52
N ALA A 48 7.57 -5.83 3.41
CA ALA A 48 6.27 -6.46 3.29
C ALA A 48 6.43 -7.90 2.78
N PHE A 49 5.60 -8.81 3.28
CA PHE A 49 5.53 -10.21 2.84
C PHE A 49 4.09 -10.61 2.50
N GLY A 50 3.22 -9.63 2.30
CA GLY A 50 1.83 -9.79 1.91
C GLY A 50 1.06 -8.48 2.06
N HIS A 51 -0.25 -8.55 1.83
CA HIS A 51 -1.16 -7.42 1.97
C HIS A 51 -2.52 -7.86 2.49
N PHE A 52 -3.29 -6.91 3.00
CA PHE A 52 -4.71 -7.04 3.24
C PHE A 52 -5.48 -6.79 1.94
N LEU A 53 -6.72 -7.27 1.87
CA LEU A 53 -7.59 -7.10 0.70
C LEU A 53 -7.90 -5.64 0.33
N ASP A 54 -7.59 -4.68 1.21
CA ASP A 54 -7.66 -3.24 0.96
C ASP A 54 -6.32 -2.61 0.54
N GLY A 55 -5.33 -3.45 0.20
CA GLY A 55 -3.99 -3.06 -0.25
C GLY A 55 -3.02 -2.71 0.87
N ARG A 56 -3.45 -2.71 2.15
CA ARG A 56 -2.55 -2.41 3.26
C ARG A 56 -1.45 -3.46 3.34
N LEU A 57 -0.19 -3.04 3.33
CA LEU A 57 0.95 -3.95 3.41
C LEU A 57 0.99 -4.65 4.78
N HIS A 58 1.33 -5.93 4.76
CA HIS A 58 1.58 -6.73 5.95
C HIS A 58 3.05 -7.14 5.96
N GLY A 59 3.74 -6.83 7.06
CA GLY A 59 5.07 -7.34 7.26
C GLY A 59 5.83 -6.74 8.42
N ALA A 60 7.15 -6.82 8.37
CA ALA A 60 8.06 -6.02 9.18
C ALA A 60 8.11 -4.58 8.64
N ILE A 61 6.94 -3.94 8.57
CA ILE A 61 6.71 -2.59 8.05
C ILE A 61 5.53 -1.97 8.79
N GLN A 62 5.56 -0.64 8.95
CA GLN A 62 4.37 0.11 9.36
C GLN A 62 3.58 0.54 8.13
N SER A 63 2.31 0.12 8.03
CA SER A 63 1.45 0.44 6.88
C SER A 63 0.20 1.19 7.35
N PRO A 64 -0.05 2.42 6.86
CA PRO A 64 0.74 3.15 5.87
C PRO A 64 2.08 3.65 6.44
N TRP A 65 2.97 4.09 5.55
CA TRP A 65 4.25 4.69 5.96
C TRP A 65 3.99 5.88 6.90
N PRO A 66 4.59 5.92 8.10
CA PRO A 66 4.32 6.99 9.07
C PRO A 66 4.67 8.37 8.51
N LEU A 67 3.74 9.30 8.63
CA LEU A 67 3.97 10.70 8.28
C LEU A 67 4.36 11.49 9.52
N VAL A 68 5.34 12.37 9.35
CA VAL A 68 5.78 13.30 10.40
C VAL A 68 4.88 14.53 10.41
N SER A 69 4.54 15.02 11.61
CA SER A 69 3.77 16.25 11.78
C SER A 69 4.56 17.26 12.63
N CYS A 70 4.49 18.53 12.24
CA CYS A 70 5.10 19.61 13.01
C CYS A 70 4.44 19.75 14.40
N PRO A 71 5.20 19.77 15.51
CA PRO A 71 4.62 19.81 16.85
C PRO A 71 3.76 21.05 17.14
N GLY A 72 4.23 22.24 16.75
CA GLY A 72 3.54 23.50 17.04
C GLY A 72 2.20 23.63 16.33
N ASN A 73 2.18 23.49 15.00
CA ASN A 73 1.00 23.79 14.18
C ASN A 73 0.26 22.56 13.63
N GLY A 74 0.83 21.36 13.73
CA GLY A 74 0.23 20.12 13.23
C GLY A 74 0.27 19.95 11.72
N PHE A 75 1.10 20.71 11.00
CA PHE A 75 1.29 20.50 9.56
C PHE A 75 1.92 19.13 9.29
N VAL A 76 1.31 18.33 8.42
CA VAL A 76 1.84 17.02 8.00
C VAL A 76 2.88 17.24 6.91
N ILE A 77 4.11 16.80 7.16
CA ILE A 77 5.21 16.86 6.19
C ILE A 77 5.12 15.62 5.30
N TYR A 78 4.88 15.82 4.00
CA TYR A 78 4.64 14.75 3.02
C TYR A 78 5.58 14.77 1.81
N LYS A 79 6.44 15.79 1.73
CA LYS A 79 7.48 15.94 0.71
C LYS A 79 8.58 16.88 1.23
N ASP A 80 9.72 16.87 0.56
CA ASP A 80 10.89 17.64 1.00
C ASP A 80 10.76 19.12 0.66
N ASP A 81 10.28 19.43 -0.55
CA ASP A 81 10.27 20.80 -1.07
C ASP A 81 8.86 21.32 -1.37
N PHE A 82 8.59 22.54 -0.91
CA PHE A 82 7.35 23.25 -1.14
C PHE A 82 7.61 24.56 -1.87
N SER A 83 6.81 24.83 -2.90
CA SER A 83 6.81 26.15 -3.53
C SER A 83 6.25 27.22 -2.58
N ALA A 84 6.62 28.48 -2.81
CA ALA A 84 6.10 29.59 -2.01
C ALA A 84 4.57 29.70 -2.06
N GLU A 85 3.96 29.35 -3.20
CA GLU A 85 2.51 29.36 -3.37
C GLU A 85 1.83 28.22 -2.59
N GLU A 86 2.43 27.02 -2.58
CA GLU A 86 1.95 25.93 -1.73
C GLU A 86 2.05 26.30 -0.25
N ILE A 87 3.19 26.82 0.21
CA ILE A 87 3.35 27.25 1.61
C ILE A 87 2.29 28.28 1.98
N LYS A 88 2.00 29.24 1.10
CA LYS A 88 0.95 30.24 1.35
C LYS A 88 -0.44 29.61 1.52
N ARG A 89 -0.84 28.70 0.62
CA ARG A 89 -2.15 28.02 0.69
C ARG A 89 -2.24 27.10 1.91
N LEU A 90 -1.21 26.26 2.12
CA LEU A 90 -1.14 25.33 3.24
C LEU A 90 -1.10 26.06 4.58
N SER A 91 -0.41 27.20 4.69
CA SER A 91 -0.39 28.02 5.90
C SER A 91 -1.78 28.51 6.28
N ALA A 92 -2.59 28.93 5.29
CA ALA A 92 -3.97 29.36 5.54
C ALA A 92 -4.84 28.20 6.05
N VAL A 93 -4.68 27.01 5.48
CA VAL A 93 -5.41 25.80 5.91
C VAL A 93 -4.99 25.39 7.31
N VAL A 94 -3.68 25.27 7.57
CA VAL A 94 -3.14 24.85 8.87
C VAL A 94 -3.54 25.84 9.96
N ALA A 95 -3.59 27.14 9.67
CA ALA A 95 -4.03 28.15 10.64
C ALA A 95 -5.55 28.16 10.89
N SER A 96 -6.34 27.44 10.09
CA SER A 96 -7.80 27.43 10.24
C SER A 96 -8.26 26.68 11.49
N ASP A 97 -9.36 27.14 12.10
CA ASP A 97 -9.97 26.47 13.24
C ASP A 97 -10.38 25.03 12.93
N GLU A 98 -10.78 24.75 11.68
CA GLU A 98 -11.15 23.42 11.23
C GLU A 98 -9.95 22.46 11.28
N TYR A 99 -8.83 22.85 10.69
CA TYR A 99 -7.61 22.04 10.72
C TYR A 99 -7.09 21.86 12.15
N GLN A 100 -7.13 22.92 12.97
CA GLN A 100 -6.70 22.84 14.37
C GLN A 100 -7.60 21.92 15.22
N ARG A 101 -8.89 21.79 14.90
CA ARG A 101 -9.75 20.75 15.51
C ARG A 101 -9.41 19.36 15.00
N MET A 102 -9.24 19.21 13.68
CA MET A 102 -8.92 17.90 13.08
C MET A 102 -7.60 17.34 13.59
N ARG A 103 -6.54 18.14 13.75
CA ARG A 103 -5.24 17.63 14.23
C ARG A 103 -5.28 16.99 15.62
N GLY A 104 -6.30 17.29 16.43
CA GLY A 104 -6.50 16.70 17.75
C GLY A 104 -7.34 15.43 17.75
N THR A 105 -7.98 15.07 16.62
CA THR A 105 -9.01 14.02 16.56
C THR A 105 -8.88 13.09 15.36
N GLU A 106 -8.18 13.49 14.30
CA GLU A 106 -8.07 12.78 13.03
C GLU A 106 -6.65 12.25 12.78
N THR A 107 -6.51 11.28 11.87
CA THR A 107 -5.22 10.65 11.57
C THR A 107 -4.39 11.47 10.59
N SER A 108 -3.08 11.21 10.51
CA SER A 108 -2.17 12.00 9.67
C SER A 108 -2.50 11.93 8.18
N TYR A 109 -2.90 10.77 7.65
CA TYR A 109 -3.34 10.69 6.25
C TYR A 109 -4.70 11.36 6.01
N TRP A 110 -5.58 11.41 7.01
CA TRP A 110 -6.82 12.18 6.89
C TRP A 110 -6.53 13.69 6.79
N LEU A 111 -5.62 14.20 7.63
CA LEU A 111 -5.14 15.58 7.54
C LEU A 111 -4.47 15.84 6.18
N LEU A 112 -3.64 14.92 5.70
CA LEU A 112 -2.98 15.03 4.41
C LEU A 112 -3.99 15.15 3.25
N ALA A 113 -5.09 14.40 3.28
CA ALA A 113 -6.13 14.51 2.26
C ALA A 113 -6.71 15.92 2.15
N HIS A 114 -6.86 16.63 3.28
CA HIS A 114 -7.35 18.02 3.32
C HIS A 114 -6.28 19.00 2.80
N LEU A 115 -5.01 18.75 3.11
CA LEU A 115 -3.91 19.53 2.55
C LEU A 115 -3.85 19.39 1.02
N PHE A 116 -4.00 18.16 0.52
CA PHE A 116 -4.02 17.86 -0.92
C PHE A 116 -5.17 18.56 -1.64
N GLU A 117 -6.34 18.61 -1.03
CA GLU A 117 -7.47 19.37 -1.58
C GLU A 117 -7.15 20.86 -1.73
N ALA A 118 -6.54 21.46 -0.70
CA ALA A 118 -6.22 22.89 -0.72
C ALA A 118 -5.17 23.29 -1.76
N VAL A 119 -4.25 22.39 -2.11
CA VAL A 119 -3.25 22.63 -3.16
C VAL A 119 -3.71 22.14 -4.54
N GLY A 120 -4.88 21.49 -4.63
CA GLY A 120 -5.39 20.95 -5.88
C GLY A 120 -4.57 19.77 -6.40
N ALA A 121 -4.11 18.90 -5.49
CA ALA A 121 -3.36 17.71 -5.85
C ALA A 121 -4.17 16.81 -6.82
N PRO A 122 -3.49 16.05 -7.70
CA PRO A 122 -4.16 15.12 -8.62
C PRO A 122 -5.17 14.22 -7.90
N ALA A 123 -6.29 13.97 -8.58
CA ALA A 123 -7.39 13.22 -7.97
C ALA A 123 -7.00 11.77 -7.62
N ARG A 124 -6.07 11.17 -8.38
CA ARG A 124 -5.47 9.87 -8.07
C ARG A 124 -4.73 9.89 -6.73
N ASP A 125 -3.88 10.90 -6.50
CA ASP A 125 -3.08 11.02 -5.29
C ASP A 125 -3.98 11.22 -4.07
N ARG A 126 -5.02 12.05 -4.22
CA ARG A 126 -6.07 12.24 -3.19
C ARG A 126 -6.75 10.92 -2.84
N ALA A 127 -7.09 10.10 -3.83
CA ALA A 127 -7.71 8.80 -3.60
C ALA A 127 -6.75 7.84 -2.85
N GLY A 128 -5.46 7.81 -3.22
CA GLY A 128 -4.45 7.00 -2.54
C GLY A 128 -4.21 7.41 -1.08
N VAL A 129 -4.17 8.72 -0.80
CA VAL A 129 -4.06 9.25 0.57
C VAL A 129 -5.30 8.90 1.40
N LEU A 130 -6.50 9.01 0.83
CA LEU A 130 -7.74 8.62 1.51
C LEU A 130 -7.81 7.11 1.78
N GLN A 131 -7.37 6.26 0.84
CA GLN A 131 -7.21 4.83 1.07
C GLN A 131 -6.25 4.57 2.25
N SER A 132 -5.09 5.23 2.26
CA SER A 132 -4.11 5.13 3.35
C SER A 132 -4.67 5.62 4.69
N ALA A 133 -5.56 6.62 4.68
CA ALA A 133 -6.27 7.04 5.89
C ALA A 133 -7.14 5.90 6.45
N THR A 134 -7.82 5.12 5.60
CA THR A 134 -8.64 3.98 6.07
C THR A 134 -7.85 2.94 6.85
N TRP A 135 -6.55 2.82 6.58
CA TRP A 135 -5.62 1.90 7.25
C TRP A 135 -5.22 2.37 8.66
N GLN A 136 -5.29 3.68 8.92
CA GLN A 136 -5.02 4.29 10.24
C GLN A 136 -6.28 4.45 11.10
N ALA A 137 -7.45 4.37 10.49
CA ALA A 137 -8.72 4.72 11.13
C ALA A 137 -9.03 3.81 12.33
N SER A 138 -9.54 4.42 13.41
CA SER A 138 -10.21 3.67 14.47
C SER A 138 -11.55 3.08 13.98
N PRO A 139 -12.16 2.14 14.72
CA PRO A 139 -13.49 1.63 14.38
C PRO A 139 -14.55 2.72 14.19
N GLU A 140 -14.47 3.81 14.97
CA GLU A 140 -15.40 4.95 14.88
C GLU A 140 -15.16 5.81 13.64
N GLN A 141 -13.90 5.98 13.23
CA GLN A 141 -13.52 6.77 12.05
C GLN A 141 -13.73 6.00 10.74
N TYR A 142 -13.55 4.67 10.78
CA TYR A 142 -13.43 3.82 9.60
C TYR A 142 -14.59 4.00 8.60
N PRO A 143 -15.88 4.00 9.00
CA PRO A 143 -16.97 4.15 8.03
C PRO A 143 -16.90 5.46 7.23
N ARG A 144 -16.59 6.58 7.88
CA ARG A 144 -16.47 7.88 7.22
C ARG A 144 -15.25 7.92 6.31
N TYR A 145 -14.14 7.34 6.74
CA TYR A 145 -12.90 7.33 5.95
C TYR A 145 -13.08 6.49 4.69
N VAL A 146 -13.69 5.32 4.81
CA VAL A 146 -14.02 4.47 3.65
C VAL A 146 -15.01 5.14 2.71
N GLN A 147 -16.03 5.84 3.22
CA GLN A 147 -16.96 6.57 2.35
C GLN A 147 -16.25 7.65 1.51
N ALA A 148 -15.32 8.38 2.12
CA ALA A 148 -14.52 9.37 1.39
C ALA A 148 -13.58 8.71 0.37
N ALA A 149 -12.88 7.65 0.78
CA ALA A 149 -11.97 6.90 -0.09
C ALA A 149 -12.70 6.24 -1.27
N SER A 150 -13.84 5.59 -1.02
CA SER A 150 -14.63 4.94 -2.06
C SER A 150 -15.20 5.94 -3.06
N ALA A 151 -15.66 7.11 -2.60
CA ALA A 151 -16.10 8.18 -3.49
C ALA A 151 -14.95 8.69 -4.37
N ALA A 152 -13.76 8.91 -3.80
CA ALA A 152 -12.59 9.37 -4.54
C ALA A 152 -12.10 8.33 -5.57
N VAL A 153 -12.04 7.05 -5.19
CA VAL A 153 -11.65 5.95 -6.08
C VAL A 153 -12.69 5.75 -7.19
N ALA A 154 -13.98 5.74 -6.87
CA ALA A 154 -15.05 5.52 -7.86
C ALA A 154 -15.08 6.60 -8.95
N GLN A 155 -14.62 7.82 -8.66
CA GLN A 155 -14.45 8.87 -9.68
C GLN A 155 -13.36 8.51 -10.71
N GLN A 156 -12.30 7.82 -10.30
CA GLN A 156 -11.21 7.40 -11.20
C GLN A 156 -11.57 6.18 -12.04
N CYS A 157 -12.43 5.30 -11.51
CA CYS A 157 -12.74 4.00 -12.09
C CYS A 157 -14.25 3.70 -12.08
N PRO A 158 -15.09 4.52 -12.72
CA PRO A 158 -16.54 4.40 -12.61
C PRO A 158 -17.04 3.02 -13.06
N ASP A 159 -18.05 2.50 -12.35
CA ASP A 159 -18.70 1.22 -12.68
C ASP A 159 -19.23 1.20 -14.12
N ALA A 160 -19.66 2.36 -14.62
CA ALA A 160 -20.22 2.56 -15.95
C ALA A 160 -19.16 2.64 -17.07
N ARG A 161 -17.86 2.49 -16.78
CA ARG A 161 -16.79 2.53 -17.80
C ARG A 161 -17.10 1.52 -18.92
N ALA A 162 -16.94 1.95 -20.17
CA ALA A 162 -17.27 1.13 -21.33
C ALA A 162 -16.44 -0.15 -21.32
N ALA A 163 -17.03 -1.29 -21.71
CA ALA A 163 -16.36 -2.59 -21.61
C ALA A 163 -15.02 -2.65 -22.38
N ALA A 164 -14.92 -1.95 -23.51
CA ALA A 164 -13.71 -1.87 -24.33
C ALA A 164 -12.57 -1.05 -23.69
N GLU A 165 -12.89 -0.21 -22.70
CA GLU A 165 -11.94 0.67 -22.01
C GLU A 165 -11.50 0.10 -20.65
N ARG A 166 -12.00 -1.08 -20.27
CA ARG A 166 -11.65 -1.73 -19.00
C ARG A 166 -10.35 -2.48 -19.17
N ASP A 167 -9.49 -2.34 -18.18
CA ASP A 167 -8.16 -2.90 -18.10
C ASP A 167 -7.89 -3.46 -16.69
N ALA A 168 -6.67 -3.98 -16.47
CA ALA A 168 -6.26 -4.48 -15.17
C ALA A 168 -6.31 -3.42 -14.04
N PRO A 169 -5.88 -2.16 -14.25
CA PRO A 169 -6.07 -1.08 -13.26
C PRO A 169 -7.53 -0.84 -12.89
N TRP A 170 -8.45 -0.80 -13.85
CA TRP A 170 -9.88 -0.68 -13.57
C TRP A 170 -10.38 -1.86 -12.74
N LEU A 171 -9.98 -3.09 -13.08
CA LEU A 171 -10.35 -4.29 -12.32
C LEU A 171 -9.85 -4.22 -10.87
N HIS A 172 -8.60 -3.80 -10.65
CA HIS A 172 -8.05 -3.65 -9.31
C HIS A 172 -8.83 -2.62 -8.48
N CYS A 173 -9.16 -1.46 -9.06
CA CYS A 173 -9.95 -0.47 -8.35
C CYS A 173 -11.35 -0.99 -7.98
N GLN A 174 -11.96 -1.78 -8.86
CA GLN A 174 -13.25 -2.41 -8.60
C GLN A 174 -13.17 -3.46 -7.49
N MET A 175 -12.07 -4.21 -7.39
CA MET A 175 -11.83 -5.12 -6.25
C MET A 175 -11.74 -4.34 -4.93
N LEU A 176 -11.03 -3.20 -4.92
CA LEU A 176 -10.93 -2.34 -3.74
C LEU A 176 -12.29 -1.76 -3.31
N LEU A 177 -13.10 -1.28 -4.26
CA LEU A 177 -14.46 -0.82 -3.98
C LEU A 177 -15.33 -1.92 -3.37
N GLY A 178 -15.21 -3.16 -3.88
CA GLY A 178 -15.93 -4.32 -3.35
C GLY A 178 -15.49 -4.71 -1.94
N GLU A 179 -14.19 -4.63 -1.66
CA GLU A 179 -13.65 -4.83 -0.31
C GLU A 179 -14.26 -3.84 0.68
N TRP A 180 -14.35 -2.58 0.29
CA TRP A 180 -14.97 -1.55 1.13
C TRP A 180 -16.47 -1.74 1.32
N GLU A 181 -17.20 -2.12 0.28
CA GLU A 181 -18.61 -2.53 0.42
C GLU A 181 -18.74 -3.67 1.45
N ARG A 182 -17.89 -4.69 1.37
CA ARG A 182 -17.87 -5.81 2.33
C ARG A 182 -17.55 -5.35 3.75
N ARG A 183 -16.50 -4.53 3.93
CA ARG A 183 -16.08 -4.02 5.25
C ARG A 183 -17.08 -3.05 5.87
N LEU A 184 -17.93 -2.41 5.06
CA LEU A 184 -19.08 -1.65 5.51
C LEU A 184 -20.35 -2.50 5.72
N SER A 185 -20.22 -3.83 5.69
CA SER A 185 -21.35 -4.78 5.80
C SER A 185 -22.41 -4.65 4.71
N GLN A 186 -22.07 -4.06 3.57
CA GLN A 186 -22.94 -3.95 2.38
C GLN A 186 -22.80 -5.22 1.53
N PHE A 187 -23.09 -6.37 2.14
CA PHE A 187 -22.76 -7.68 1.56
C PHE A 187 -23.43 -7.97 0.22
N ASP A 188 -24.66 -7.48 -0.01
CA ASP A 188 -25.35 -7.67 -1.29
C ASP A 188 -24.68 -6.89 -2.42
N ALA A 189 -24.26 -5.64 -2.16
CA ALA A 189 -23.52 -4.82 -3.11
C ALA A 189 -22.16 -5.44 -3.43
N ALA A 190 -21.41 -5.81 -2.39
CA ALA A 190 -20.12 -6.48 -2.53
C ALA A 190 -20.24 -7.79 -3.33
N ARG A 191 -21.25 -8.62 -3.03
CA ARG A 191 -21.52 -9.87 -3.76
C ARG A 191 -21.76 -9.60 -5.23
N ALA A 192 -22.70 -8.70 -5.53
CA ALA A 192 -23.03 -8.36 -6.90
C ALA A 192 -21.81 -7.81 -7.65
N ARG A 193 -20.92 -7.07 -6.99
CA ARG A 193 -19.67 -6.61 -7.57
C ARG A 193 -18.73 -7.77 -7.86
N PHE A 194 -18.36 -8.58 -6.87
CA PHE A 194 -17.38 -9.65 -7.06
C PHE A 194 -17.87 -10.76 -8.00
N GLU A 195 -19.17 -11.07 -8.05
CA GLU A 195 -19.74 -11.97 -9.06
C GLU A 195 -19.54 -11.45 -10.49
N ARG A 196 -19.69 -10.13 -10.71
CA ARG A 196 -19.38 -9.50 -12.01
C ARG A 196 -17.89 -9.49 -12.33
N LEU A 197 -17.03 -9.37 -11.32
CA LEU A 197 -15.57 -9.33 -11.50
C LEU A 197 -14.97 -10.71 -11.72
N GLN A 198 -15.56 -11.78 -11.18
CA GLN A 198 -15.04 -13.14 -11.23
C GLN A 198 -14.52 -13.61 -12.60
N PRO A 199 -15.18 -13.38 -13.74
CA PRO A 199 -14.69 -13.82 -15.04
C PRO A 199 -13.67 -12.86 -15.70
N LEU A 200 -13.33 -11.75 -15.05
CA LEU A 200 -12.54 -10.67 -15.66
C LEU A 200 -11.01 -10.81 -15.55
N PRO A 201 -10.41 -11.44 -14.52
CA PRO A 201 -8.95 -11.65 -14.51
C PRO A 201 -8.45 -12.30 -15.80
N GLU A 202 -9.10 -13.37 -16.27
CA GLU A 202 -8.76 -14.05 -17.53
C GLU A 202 -8.85 -13.17 -18.78
N LYS A 203 -9.69 -12.13 -18.74
CA LYS A 203 -9.95 -11.26 -19.90
C LYS A 203 -9.11 -10.00 -19.90
N LEU A 204 -8.84 -9.44 -18.71
CA LEU A 204 -8.26 -8.11 -18.54
C LEU A 204 -6.79 -8.15 -18.11
N VAL A 205 -6.33 -9.28 -17.56
CA VAL A 205 -4.94 -9.48 -17.11
C VAL A 205 -4.24 -10.40 -18.10
N VAL A 206 -3.85 -9.85 -19.25
CA VAL A 206 -3.34 -10.59 -20.42
C VAL A 206 -1.84 -10.40 -20.60
N GLY A 207 -1.17 -11.43 -21.11
CA GLY A 207 0.28 -11.44 -21.33
C GLY A 207 0.98 -12.57 -20.55
N PRO A 208 2.14 -13.04 -21.03
CA PRO A 208 2.90 -14.12 -20.38
C PRO A 208 3.42 -13.71 -19.00
N GLU A 209 3.80 -12.44 -18.83
CA GLU A 209 4.29 -11.89 -17.56
C GLU A 209 3.16 -11.68 -16.53
N SER A 210 1.90 -11.72 -16.98
CA SER A 210 0.73 -11.42 -16.14
C SER A 210 0.05 -12.65 -15.55
N GLU A 211 0.58 -13.86 -15.77
CA GLU A 211 -0.01 -15.10 -15.24
C GLU A 211 -0.10 -15.08 -13.71
N SER A 212 0.97 -14.64 -13.05
CA SER A 212 1.04 -14.50 -11.59
C SER A 212 -0.05 -13.54 -11.05
N THR A 213 -0.17 -12.36 -11.66
CA THR A 213 -1.18 -11.36 -11.31
C THR A 213 -2.60 -11.88 -11.56
N ARG A 214 -2.81 -12.59 -12.67
CA ARG A 214 -4.12 -13.17 -13.01
C ARG A 214 -4.57 -14.20 -11.97
N ARG A 215 -3.67 -15.12 -11.59
CA ARG A 215 -3.93 -16.11 -10.53
C ARG A 215 -4.22 -15.43 -9.20
N GLN A 216 -3.44 -14.40 -8.86
CA GLN A 216 -3.63 -13.63 -7.63
C GLN A 216 -5.01 -12.97 -7.58
N TYR A 217 -5.39 -12.25 -8.64
CA TYR A 217 -6.70 -11.57 -8.69
C TYR A 217 -7.86 -12.55 -8.66
N ALA A 218 -7.76 -13.67 -9.37
CA ALA A 218 -8.78 -14.72 -9.32
C ALA A 218 -8.95 -15.30 -7.91
N ALA A 219 -7.84 -15.54 -7.20
CA ALA A 219 -7.85 -16.07 -5.85
C ALA A 219 -8.42 -15.07 -4.83
N GLU A 220 -8.05 -13.79 -4.92
CA GLU A 220 -8.61 -12.74 -4.06
C GLU A 220 -10.11 -12.53 -4.29
N ILE A 221 -10.58 -12.54 -5.55
CA ILE A 221 -12.02 -12.45 -5.84
C ILE A 221 -12.76 -13.65 -5.24
N ALA A 222 -12.20 -14.86 -5.34
CA ALA A 222 -12.78 -16.05 -4.73
C ALA A 222 -12.81 -15.94 -3.18
N GLN A 223 -11.73 -15.46 -2.57
CA GLN A 223 -11.65 -15.20 -1.13
C GLN A 223 -12.72 -14.19 -0.69
N GLN A 224 -12.91 -13.10 -1.44
CA GLN A 224 -13.93 -12.09 -1.15
C GLN A 224 -15.33 -12.68 -1.14
N LEU A 225 -15.67 -13.50 -2.15
CA LEU A 225 -16.97 -14.17 -2.22
C LEU A 225 -17.19 -15.12 -1.01
N GLN A 226 -16.14 -15.80 -0.53
CA GLN A 226 -16.22 -16.64 0.68
C GLN A 226 -16.46 -15.79 1.94
N LEU A 227 -15.73 -14.69 2.11
CA LEU A 227 -15.91 -13.78 3.25
C LEU A 227 -17.31 -13.16 3.26
N ILE A 228 -17.83 -12.79 2.09
CA ILE A 228 -19.19 -12.27 1.91
C ILE A 228 -20.24 -13.34 2.24
N ALA A 229 -20.05 -14.59 1.79
CA ALA A 229 -20.96 -15.68 2.15
C ALA A 229 -20.99 -15.96 3.66
N ALA A 230 -19.88 -15.70 4.36
CA ALA A 230 -19.77 -15.78 5.81
C ALA A 230 -20.25 -14.53 6.57
N ASN A 231 -20.74 -13.49 5.89
CA ASN A 231 -21.05 -12.17 6.46
C ASN A 231 -19.89 -11.57 7.28
N ASN A 232 -18.66 -11.78 6.82
CA ASN A 232 -17.47 -11.28 7.49
C ASN A 232 -17.13 -9.87 6.98
N ALA A 233 -17.23 -8.86 7.84
CA ALA A 233 -16.84 -7.47 7.56
C ALA A 233 -15.44 -7.11 8.10
N MET A 234 -14.73 -8.05 8.71
CA MET A 234 -13.41 -7.81 9.28
C MET A 234 -12.36 -7.64 8.17
N SER A 235 -11.31 -6.89 8.50
CA SER A 235 -10.09 -6.83 7.70
C SER A 235 -9.53 -8.24 7.53
N ALA A 236 -9.18 -8.62 6.30
CA ALA A 236 -8.64 -9.94 5.99
C ALA A 236 -7.36 -9.82 5.16
N MET A 237 -6.38 -10.65 5.49
CA MET A 237 -5.16 -10.80 4.71
C MET A 237 -5.50 -11.46 3.38
N ALA A 238 -4.95 -10.96 2.28
CA ALA A 238 -5.10 -11.56 0.98
C ALA A 238 -4.43 -12.96 0.96
N VAL A 239 -5.03 -13.91 0.28
CA VAL A 239 -4.38 -15.18 -0.03
C VAL A 239 -3.16 -14.94 -0.91
N ASP A 240 -2.06 -15.66 -0.72
CA ASP A 240 -0.95 -15.66 -1.68
C ASP A 240 -1.14 -16.84 -2.64
N ALA A 241 -1.62 -16.55 -3.86
CA ALA A 241 -1.88 -17.57 -4.87
C ALA A 241 -0.61 -18.02 -5.61
N ASN A 242 0.52 -17.35 -5.36
CA ASN A 242 1.80 -17.62 -6.01
C ASN A 242 2.84 -18.18 -5.04
N ALA A 243 2.48 -18.34 -3.76
CA ALA A 243 3.28 -19.08 -2.78
C ALA A 243 3.64 -20.48 -3.32
N PRO A 244 4.90 -20.93 -3.16
CA PRO A 244 5.29 -22.28 -3.53
C PRO A 244 4.37 -23.31 -2.87
N LEU A 245 3.88 -24.28 -3.65
CA LEU A 245 3.11 -25.39 -3.10
C LEU A 245 3.99 -26.14 -2.10
N ASP A 246 3.56 -26.16 -0.84
CA ASP A 246 4.25 -26.90 0.20
C ASP A 246 3.97 -28.39 -0.04
N ASN A 247 4.92 -29.10 -0.66
CA ASN A 247 4.78 -30.50 -1.09
C ASN A 247 4.72 -31.50 0.08
N THR A 248 4.45 -31.05 1.31
CA THR A 248 4.59 -31.85 2.54
C THR A 248 3.27 -32.44 3.06
N SER A 249 2.13 -32.14 2.45
CA SER A 249 0.83 -32.66 2.88
C SER A 249 0.30 -33.85 2.06
N THR A 250 1.16 -34.81 1.71
CA THR A 250 0.72 -36.15 1.28
C THR A 250 1.60 -37.24 1.91
N GLU A 251 0.99 -37.99 2.85
CA GLU A 251 1.46 -39.25 3.46
C GLU A 251 2.83 -39.29 4.19
N ARG A 252 2.82 -39.20 5.53
CA ARG A 252 3.48 -40.20 6.40
C ARG A 252 3.21 -40.06 7.92
N LEU A 253 2.88 -41.19 8.53
CA LEU A 253 3.02 -41.49 9.98
C LEU A 253 4.50 -41.38 10.42
N PRO A 254 4.79 -41.26 11.74
CA PRO A 254 5.94 -40.52 12.22
C PRO A 254 7.22 -41.37 12.23
N ALA A 255 8.31 -40.84 11.66
CA ALA A 255 9.66 -40.96 12.22
C ALA A 255 10.70 -40.12 11.46
N VAL A 256 11.63 -39.59 12.26
CA VAL A 256 12.97 -39.09 11.95
C VAL A 256 13.07 -37.63 11.45
N VAL A 257 13.53 -36.79 12.38
CA VAL A 257 14.06 -35.44 12.17
C VAL A 257 15.23 -35.54 11.17
N GLY A 258 15.01 -35.01 9.97
CA GLY A 258 16.01 -34.85 8.93
C GLY A 258 16.26 -33.37 8.69
N ASP A 259 17.52 -33.00 8.87
CA ASP A 259 18.17 -31.70 8.68
C ASP A 259 17.59 -30.86 7.52
N MET A 260 17.07 -29.65 7.82
CA MET A 260 16.77 -28.67 6.77
C MET A 260 18.08 -28.03 6.34
N SER A 261 18.56 -28.41 5.15
CA SER A 261 19.78 -27.83 4.58
C SER A 261 19.62 -26.33 4.34
N ALA A 262 20.68 -25.57 4.60
CA ALA A 262 20.79 -24.13 4.37
C ALA A 262 20.36 -23.66 2.97
N SER A 263 20.29 -24.57 1.98
CA SER A 263 19.77 -24.29 0.64
C SER A 263 18.28 -23.95 0.60
N ALA A 264 17.45 -24.50 1.50
CA ALA A 264 16.01 -24.19 1.55
C ALA A 264 15.74 -22.80 2.14
N ALA A 265 16.53 -22.40 3.14
CA ALA A 265 16.48 -21.06 3.71
C ALA A 265 17.02 -20.00 2.72
N GLN A 266 18.06 -20.35 1.95
CA GLN A 266 18.58 -19.49 0.89
C GLN A 266 17.57 -19.36 -0.26
N ALA A 267 16.95 -20.45 -0.70
CA ALA A 267 15.92 -20.40 -1.75
C ALA A 267 14.68 -19.59 -1.32
N ALA A 268 14.28 -19.65 -0.04
CA ALA A 268 13.21 -18.83 0.50
C ALA A 268 13.58 -17.34 0.59
N ALA A 269 14.85 -17.04 0.91
CA ALA A 269 15.36 -15.68 0.90
C ALA A 269 15.45 -15.11 -0.52
N ASP A 270 15.94 -15.89 -1.48
CA ASP A 270 16.05 -15.51 -2.89
C ASP A 270 14.65 -15.29 -3.50
N THR A 271 13.67 -16.15 -3.18
CA THR A 271 12.27 -15.99 -3.60
C THR A 271 11.62 -14.73 -2.99
N ALA A 272 11.97 -14.39 -1.74
CA ALA A 272 11.47 -13.19 -1.08
C ALA A 272 12.08 -11.90 -1.65
N VAL A 273 13.34 -11.96 -2.10
CA VAL A 273 13.99 -10.87 -2.84
C VAL A 273 13.34 -10.70 -4.21
N ASP A 274 13.11 -11.79 -4.95
CA ASP A 274 12.45 -11.75 -6.26
C ASP A 274 11.00 -11.23 -6.17
N ALA A 275 10.27 -11.57 -5.11
CA ALA A 275 8.90 -11.08 -4.86
C ALA A 275 8.89 -9.60 -4.44
N ALA A 276 9.87 -9.15 -3.66
CA ALA A 276 10.04 -7.75 -3.31
C ALA A 276 10.44 -6.90 -4.52
N ASP A 277 11.31 -7.43 -5.39
CA ASP A 277 11.70 -6.79 -6.64
C ASP A 277 10.54 -6.74 -7.64
N ALA A 278 9.67 -7.75 -7.67
CA ALA A 278 8.45 -7.73 -8.49
C ALA A 278 7.40 -6.72 -7.98
N ALA A 279 7.24 -6.59 -6.66
CA ALA A 279 6.33 -5.60 -6.07
C ALA A 279 6.87 -4.17 -6.21
N ALA A 280 8.19 -3.98 -6.06
CA ALA A 280 8.88 -2.73 -6.36
C ALA A 280 8.80 -2.39 -7.85
N ALA A 281 9.00 -3.36 -8.74
CA ALA A 281 8.85 -3.16 -10.19
C ALA A 281 7.40 -2.83 -10.58
N ALA A 282 6.40 -3.35 -9.88
CA ALA A 282 5.00 -2.97 -10.10
C ALA A 282 4.70 -1.54 -9.62
N ALA A 283 5.29 -1.11 -8.49
CA ALA A 283 5.21 0.26 -8.01
C ALA A 283 6.00 1.24 -8.90
N ASP A 284 7.18 0.84 -9.36
CA ASP A 284 8.04 1.58 -10.28
C ASP A 284 7.45 1.62 -11.69
N ALA A 285 6.74 0.58 -12.14
CA ALA A 285 6.00 0.62 -13.40
C ALA A 285 4.80 1.57 -13.33
N VAL A 286 4.15 1.64 -12.15
CA VAL A 286 3.13 2.66 -11.89
C VAL A 286 3.75 4.07 -11.89
N HIS A 287 4.94 4.24 -11.33
CA HIS A 287 5.67 5.51 -11.31
C HIS A 287 6.29 5.90 -12.67
N ALA A 288 6.77 4.94 -13.45
CA ALA A 288 7.29 5.14 -14.80
C ALA A 288 6.15 5.45 -15.78
N ALA A 289 4.97 4.86 -15.59
CA ALA A 289 3.76 5.25 -16.31
C ALA A 289 3.31 6.68 -15.96
N GLU A 290 3.57 7.16 -14.75
CA GLU A 290 3.34 8.56 -14.35
C GLU A 290 4.30 9.52 -15.09
N MET A 291 5.59 9.17 -15.19
CA MET A 291 6.56 10.01 -15.92
C MET A 291 6.33 10.06 -17.43
N ALA A 292 5.82 8.98 -18.04
CA ALA A 292 5.57 8.93 -19.48
C ALA A 292 4.35 9.76 -19.89
N VAL A 293 3.30 9.80 -19.04
CA VAL A 293 2.09 10.59 -19.29
C VAL A 293 2.36 12.10 -19.14
N ASP A 294 3.22 12.49 -18.19
CA ASP A 294 3.63 13.90 -18.03
C ASP A 294 4.53 14.39 -19.19
N ALA A 295 5.33 13.50 -19.78
CA ALA A 295 6.15 13.81 -20.94
C ALA A 295 5.30 14.07 -22.21
N GLU A 296 4.28 13.25 -22.48
CA GLU A 296 3.37 13.46 -23.61
C GLU A 296 2.46 14.69 -23.43
N ALA A 297 2.07 15.01 -22.19
CA ALA A 297 1.31 16.22 -21.88
C ALA A 297 2.14 17.52 -22.06
N GLY A 298 3.45 17.45 -21.79
CA GLY A 298 4.38 18.56 -22.02
C GLY A 298 4.70 18.82 -23.49
N GLU A 299 4.76 17.76 -24.30
CA GLU A 299 5.04 17.87 -25.75
C GLU A 299 3.82 18.39 -26.52
N ALA A 300 2.60 17.96 -26.15
CA ALA A 300 1.35 18.48 -26.71
C ALA A 300 1.09 19.96 -26.35
N ALA A 301 1.59 20.46 -25.22
CA ALA A 301 1.50 21.87 -24.84
C ALA A 301 2.48 22.77 -25.61
N SER A 302 3.57 22.21 -26.14
CA SER A 302 4.58 22.93 -26.94
C SER A 302 4.16 23.07 -28.42
N GLU A 303 3.33 22.15 -28.93
CA GLU A 303 2.90 22.14 -30.34
C GLU A 303 1.69 23.04 -30.66
N VAL A 304 0.99 23.60 -29.66
CA VAL A 304 -0.24 24.41 -29.85
C VAL A 304 0.01 25.94 -29.80
N ALA A 305 1.27 26.41 -29.86
CA ALA A 305 1.56 27.84 -29.95
C ALA A 305 2.05 28.30 -31.35
N PRO A 306 1.18 28.45 -32.36
CA PRO A 306 1.52 29.22 -33.54
C PRO A 306 1.16 30.71 -33.36
N ASP A 307 2.19 31.54 -33.49
CA ASP A 307 2.16 32.82 -34.20
C ASP A 307 1.14 33.90 -33.76
N GLN A 308 1.46 34.64 -32.69
CA GLN A 308 1.03 36.04 -32.55
C GLN A 308 2.14 36.92 -31.96
N ARG A 309 3.18 37.20 -32.75
CA ARG A 309 4.00 38.43 -32.61
C ARG A 309 4.50 38.92 -33.97
N ARG A 310 3.60 39.43 -34.81
CA ARG A 310 3.89 40.50 -35.77
C ARG A 310 2.65 41.34 -36.04
N ARG A 311 2.48 42.41 -35.25
CA ARG A 311 2.19 43.80 -35.65
C ARG A 311 1.97 44.65 -34.41
#